data_AF-A0A5A7QJP0-F1
#
_entry.id   AF-A0A5A7QJP0-F1
#
_cell.length_a   1.000
_cell.length_b   1.000
_cell.length_c   1.000
_cell.angle_alpha   90.00
_cell.angle_beta   90.00
_cell.angle_gamma   90.00
#
_symmetry.space_group_name_H-M   'P 1'
#
loop_
_entity.id
_entity.type
_entity.pdbx_description
1 polymer ?
#
loop_
_entity_poly.entity_id
_entity_poly.type
_entity_poly.pdbx_seq_one_letter_code
_entity_poly.pdbx_strand_id
1 'polypeptide(L)'
;MIWNLTVFLSMIWALNLLYGEWFAYLVPSLWTCSWPHLQHSSSTSSPNGVDFSSDYVKIAVVTDPQLMDKTSLPLAPKSLALEIAQFYTDLYMRRAFLSSVLPFKPDVVLFLGDYFDGGYKLSDDEWQESLGRFRHIFNLNMLQKSSKLKVYYLSGNHDIGYSAFISWKPEIVKRYDREFGARNFKVKIGKVDFIAVDAQTLDGHPQGSFTSDTWRFVKNVSEDWTHCGPLRYSPVINQRIYHADRDQEILYQNYITENSSNALLDQIRPALVLSGHDHDQCTVTHKSNNKHGPVTEHTVGTVSWQQGNLYPSFMLLSVSNSIKADGSNSEEDYISTHLCFLPMQLHIYIWYLTLFAMTLVIVLLWPANEVLIFRKFGNLTVSVRSLYNSLISHVKEKNEDDNCEYEEIWDAEGSMHLIKKTKKVSQTSLTEGSSVERGNAVMRSKVRKQTAPEVDGSNADVSIHIGSSARTNRSKAKMVVWRLVRALRALITIAAFNVPLYVLLVFKDWIDK
;
A
#
# COMPACT_ATOMS: atom_id res chain seq x y z
N MET A 1 -3.70 17.00 30.42
CA MET A 1 -4.39 15.91 29.69
C MET A 1 -4.59 16.19 28.19
N ILE A 2 -5.50 17.05 27.71
CA ILE A 2 -5.72 17.12 26.23
C ILE A 2 -4.49 17.61 25.45
N TRP A 3 -3.65 18.49 26.02
CA TRP A 3 -2.36 18.81 25.41
C TRP A 3 -1.51 17.55 25.17
N ASN A 4 -1.43 16.66 26.16
CA ASN A 4 -0.75 15.36 26.08
C ASN A 4 -1.34 14.49 24.95
N LEU A 5 -2.67 14.44 24.81
CA LEU A 5 -3.34 13.72 23.72
C LEU A 5 -3.01 14.33 22.36
N THR A 6 -3.10 15.65 22.22
CA THR A 6 -2.82 16.35 20.96
C THR A 6 -1.38 16.14 20.53
N VAL A 7 -0.42 16.23 21.46
CA VAL A 7 1.00 15.92 21.21
C VAL A 7 1.18 14.44 20.85
N PHE A 8 0.54 13.51 21.56
CA PHE A 8 0.60 12.08 21.25
C PHE A 8 0.07 11.75 19.84
N LEU A 9 -1.07 12.33 19.45
CA LEU A 9 -1.63 12.21 18.11
C LEU A 9 -0.73 12.89 17.06
N SER A 10 -0.15 14.05 17.35
CA SER A 10 0.85 14.70 16.48
C SER A 10 2.07 13.82 16.24
N MET A 11 2.56 13.11 17.27
CA MET A 11 3.69 12.19 17.15
C MET A 11 3.32 10.91 16.38
N ILE A 12 2.12 10.36 16.58
CA ILE A 12 1.63 9.25 15.76
C ILE A 12 1.57 9.65 14.29
N TRP A 13 1.01 10.82 13.96
CA TRP A 13 1.02 11.35 12.60
C TRP A 13 2.43 11.48 12.05
N ALA A 14 3.36 12.08 12.80
CA ALA A 14 4.73 12.28 12.34
C ALA A 14 5.46 10.96 12.06
N LEU A 15 5.28 9.95 12.92
CA LEU A 15 5.84 8.61 12.71
C LEU A 15 5.24 7.91 11.48
N ASN A 16 3.94 8.06 11.23
CA ASN A 16 3.28 7.46 10.06
C ASN A 16 3.65 8.17 8.75
N LEU A 17 3.84 9.48 8.77
CA LEU A 17 4.35 10.25 7.62
C LEU A 17 5.81 9.91 7.32
N LEU A 18 6.67 9.85 8.35
CA LEU A 18 8.07 9.40 8.19
C LEU A 18 8.15 7.95 7.68
N TYR A 19 7.21 7.10 8.07
CA TYR A 19 7.10 5.75 7.54
C TYR A 19 6.69 5.75 6.07
N GLY A 20 5.50 6.28 5.73
CA GLY A 20 4.92 6.18 4.39
C GLY A 20 5.63 7.02 3.34
N GLU A 21 6.10 8.22 3.67
CA GLU A 21 6.74 9.13 2.70
C GLU A 21 8.24 8.85 2.46
N TRP A 22 8.90 8.10 3.34
CA TRP A 22 10.35 7.91 3.27
C TRP A 22 10.79 6.48 3.60
N PHE A 23 10.56 5.99 4.82
CA PHE A 23 11.11 4.70 5.25
C PHE A 23 10.60 3.51 4.43
N ALA A 24 9.32 3.53 4.02
CA ALA A 24 8.71 2.48 3.20
C ALA A 24 9.49 2.26 1.89
N TYR A 25 10.01 3.32 1.26
CA TYR A 25 10.81 3.24 0.04
C TYR A 25 12.24 2.75 0.27
N LEU A 26 12.72 2.71 1.52
CA LEU A 26 14.00 2.09 1.87
C LEU A 26 13.85 0.58 2.13
N VAL A 27 12.67 0.10 2.55
CA VAL A 27 12.42 -1.32 2.89
C VAL A 27 12.86 -2.30 1.79
N PRO A 28 12.60 -2.07 0.48
CA PRO A 28 13.10 -2.94 -0.58
C PRO A 28 14.62 -3.10 -0.54
N SER A 29 15.37 -1.99 -0.47
CA SER A 29 16.84 -1.99 -0.50
C SER A 29 17.53 -2.40 0.81
N LEU A 30 16.78 -2.45 1.93
CA LEU A 30 17.31 -2.80 3.25
C LEU A 30 16.95 -4.22 3.72
N TRP A 31 15.79 -4.76 3.33
CA TRP A 31 15.28 -6.02 3.92
C TRP A 31 14.54 -6.97 2.98
N THR A 32 13.78 -6.50 1.99
CA THR A 32 12.86 -7.38 1.22
C THR A 32 13.31 -7.72 -0.20
N CYS A 33 14.47 -7.22 -0.64
CA CYS A 33 15.05 -7.51 -1.95
C CYS A 33 16.59 -7.57 -1.84
N SER A 34 17.22 -8.43 -2.62
CA SER A 34 18.68 -8.58 -2.69
C SER A 34 19.08 -8.98 -4.10
N TRP A 35 20.36 -8.82 -4.45
CA TRP A 35 20.87 -9.30 -5.73
C TRP A 35 20.77 -10.83 -5.80
N PRO A 36 20.20 -11.42 -6.86
CA PRO A 36 20.24 -12.87 -7.04
C PRO A 36 21.69 -13.35 -7.16
N HIS A 37 22.02 -14.42 -6.44
CA HIS A 37 23.38 -14.96 -6.34
C HIS A 37 23.56 -16.17 -7.26
N LEU A 38 24.36 -16.01 -8.32
CA LEU A 38 24.84 -17.14 -9.13
C LEU A 38 25.70 -18.07 -8.24
N GLN A 39 25.40 -19.37 -8.22
CA GLN A 39 26.12 -20.30 -7.35
C GLN A 39 27.50 -20.65 -7.91
N HIS A 40 28.53 -20.19 -7.21
CA HIS A 40 29.89 -20.71 -7.33
C HIS A 40 30.08 -21.89 -6.36
N SER A 41 30.10 -23.09 -6.90
CA SER A 41 30.58 -24.32 -6.25
C SER A 41 32.10 -24.25 -6.05
N SER A 42 32.55 -23.43 -5.09
CA SER A 42 33.97 -23.18 -4.81
C SER A 42 34.30 -23.42 -3.34
N SER A 43 34.25 -24.69 -2.95
CA SER A 43 34.64 -25.18 -1.62
C SER A 43 36.17 -25.19 -1.43
N THR A 44 36.79 -24.02 -1.51
CA THR A 44 38.22 -23.80 -1.25
C THR A 44 38.43 -22.43 -0.60
N SER A 45 38.43 -22.39 0.73
CA SER A 45 38.78 -21.21 1.51
C SER A 45 40.27 -20.88 1.35
N SER A 46 40.61 -20.00 0.42
CA SER A 46 41.97 -19.48 0.26
C SER A 46 42.31 -18.52 1.43
N PRO A 47 43.50 -18.60 2.07
CA PRO A 47 43.79 -17.82 3.28
C PRO A 47 43.93 -16.29 3.07
N ASN A 48 44.04 -15.85 1.81
CA ASN A 48 44.27 -14.44 1.48
C ASN A 48 42.93 -13.75 1.22
N GLY A 49 42.49 -12.91 2.15
CA GLY A 49 41.22 -12.18 2.12
C GLY A 49 41.13 -11.07 1.06
N VAL A 50 41.21 -11.44 -0.21
CA VAL A 50 40.70 -10.63 -1.32
C VAL A 50 39.22 -10.95 -1.46
N ASP A 51 38.37 -9.94 -1.24
CA ASP A 51 36.92 -10.07 -1.37
C ASP A 51 36.55 -10.44 -2.83
N PHE A 52 35.91 -11.58 -3.05
CA PHE A 52 35.45 -12.06 -4.37
C PHE A 52 34.17 -11.32 -4.81
N SER A 53 34.23 -9.99 -4.75
CA SER A 53 33.16 -9.09 -5.13
C SER A 53 33.04 -9.01 -6.66
N SER A 54 31.81 -9.19 -7.17
CA SER A 54 31.39 -8.86 -8.55
C SER A 54 32.09 -9.58 -9.72
N ASP A 55 32.04 -10.92 -9.76
CA ASP A 55 32.24 -11.68 -11.03
C ASP A 55 30.96 -11.73 -11.90
N TYR A 56 29.99 -10.85 -11.62
CA TYR A 56 28.74 -10.69 -12.38
C TYR A 56 28.37 -9.21 -12.53
N VAL A 57 27.72 -8.86 -13.65
CA VAL A 57 27.14 -7.55 -13.93
C VAL A 57 25.75 -7.45 -13.29
N LYS A 58 25.46 -6.27 -12.73
CA LYS A 58 24.22 -5.96 -12.03
C LYS A 58 23.26 -5.16 -12.89
N ILE A 59 22.13 -5.74 -13.24
CA ILE A 59 21.11 -5.13 -14.09
C ILE A 59 19.82 -4.92 -13.29
N ALA A 60 19.27 -3.71 -13.32
CA ALA A 60 17.93 -3.41 -12.80
C ALA A 60 16.97 -3.21 -13.98
N VAL A 61 15.85 -3.94 -13.98
CA VAL A 61 14.85 -3.94 -15.06
C VAL A 61 13.58 -3.26 -14.57
N VAL A 62 13.09 -2.28 -15.34
CA VAL A 62 11.96 -1.39 -15.02
C VAL A 62 11.03 -1.33 -16.23
N THR A 63 9.72 -1.33 -16.02
CA THR A 63 8.73 -1.30 -17.12
C THR A 63 7.46 -0.54 -16.75
N ASP A 64 6.70 -0.19 -17.79
CA ASP A 64 5.40 0.47 -17.76
C ASP A 64 5.30 1.67 -16.78
N PRO A 65 6.21 2.67 -16.82
CA PRO A 65 6.01 3.91 -16.05
C PRO A 65 4.69 4.61 -16.38
N GLN A 66 4.31 4.58 -17.66
CA GLN A 66 3.08 5.13 -18.24
C GLN A 66 2.71 6.47 -17.59
N LEU A 67 3.60 7.46 -17.74
CA LEU A 67 3.44 8.79 -17.19
C LEU A 67 2.08 9.36 -17.60
N MET A 68 1.29 9.73 -16.58
CA MET A 68 -0.04 10.26 -16.80
C MET A 68 -0.02 11.50 -17.70
N ASP A 69 -0.94 11.57 -18.66
CA ASP A 69 -1.18 12.76 -19.46
C ASP A 69 -2.69 12.93 -19.77
N LYS A 70 -3.02 13.76 -20.76
CA LYS A 70 -4.40 14.04 -21.17
C LYS A 70 -5.16 12.81 -21.70
N THR A 71 -4.49 11.70 -22.02
CA THR A 71 -5.16 10.47 -22.49
C THR A 71 -5.46 9.48 -21.37
N SER A 72 -4.84 9.64 -20.20
CA SER A 72 -4.94 8.70 -19.07
C SER A 72 -6.28 8.75 -18.35
N LEU A 73 -6.86 9.94 -18.22
CA LEU A 73 -8.11 10.17 -17.51
C LEU A 73 -9.02 11.11 -18.32
N PRO A 74 -10.36 11.00 -18.18
CA PRO A 74 -11.33 11.91 -18.79
C PRO A 74 -11.37 13.26 -18.04
N LEU A 75 -10.21 13.90 -17.89
CA LEU A 75 -10.01 15.20 -17.27
C LEU A 75 -9.61 16.22 -18.34
N ALA A 76 -9.92 17.50 -18.12
CA ALA A 76 -9.48 18.56 -19.04
C ALA A 76 -7.93 18.67 -18.99
N PRO A 77 -7.24 18.85 -20.13
CA PRO A 77 -5.80 19.12 -20.16
C PRO A 77 -5.45 20.34 -19.29
N LYS A 78 -4.35 20.25 -18.54
CA LYS A 78 -3.89 21.30 -17.59
C LYS A 78 -4.98 21.75 -16.61
N SER A 79 -5.80 20.81 -16.16
CA SER A 79 -6.69 21.00 -15.01
C SER A 79 -5.99 20.59 -13.72
N LEU A 80 -6.26 21.32 -12.63
CA LEU A 80 -5.68 21.07 -11.31
C LEU A 80 -5.85 19.61 -10.84
N ALA A 81 -6.94 18.93 -11.23
CA ALA A 81 -7.15 17.52 -10.91
C ALA A 81 -6.16 16.58 -11.63
N LEU A 82 -5.86 16.86 -12.90
CA LEU A 82 -4.87 16.11 -13.67
C LEU A 82 -3.45 16.41 -13.20
N GLU A 83 -3.13 17.68 -12.94
CA GLU A 83 -1.82 18.11 -12.42
C GLU A 83 -1.52 17.51 -11.04
N ILE A 84 -2.51 17.42 -10.14
CA ILE A 84 -2.37 16.73 -8.84
C ILE A 84 -2.16 15.23 -9.02
N ALA A 85 -2.87 14.58 -9.95
CA ALA A 85 -2.71 13.15 -10.20
C ALA A 85 -1.32 12.85 -10.79
N GLN A 86 -0.90 13.61 -11.80
CA GLN A 86 0.45 13.59 -12.38
C GLN A 86 1.52 13.75 -11.29
N PHE A 87 1.43 14.81 -10.48
CA PHE A 87 2.42 15.11 -9.45
C PHE A 87 2.61 13.95 -8.45
N TYR A 88 1.54 13.37 -7.92
CA TYR A 88 1.67 12.28 -6.94
C TYR A 88 2.12 10.95 -7.55
N THR A 89 1.87 10.71 -8.84
CA THR A 89 2.36 9.51 -9.56
C THR A 89 3.81 9.66 -9.98
N ASP A 90 4.21 10.84 -10.44
CA ASP A 90 5.60 11.18 -10.72
C ASP A 90 6.45 11.11 -9.44
N LEU A 91 5.96 11.67 -8.32
CA LEU A 91 6.61 11.62 -7.01
C LEU A 91 6.76 10.17 -6.50
N TYR A 92 5.74 9.34 -6.68
CA TYR A 92 5.80 7.91 -6.36
C TYR A 92 6.93 7.22 -7.13
N MET A 93 6.92 7.32 -8.45
CA MET A 93 7.91 6.66 -9.31
C MET A 93 9.33 7.18 -9.05
N ARG A 94 9.48 8.47 -8.78
CA ARG A 94 10.78 9.08 -8.44
C ARG A 94 11.31 8.56 -7.11
N ARG A 95 10.47 8.46 -6.06
CA ARG A 95 10.87 7.85 -4.79
C ARG A 95 11.19 6.36 -4.94
N ALA A 96 10.35 5.61 -5.66
CA ALA A 96 10.57 4.20 -5.96
C ALA A 96 11.91 3.97 -6.67
N PHE A 97 12.19 4.71 -7.73
CA PHE A 97 13.45 4.56 -8.46
C PHE A 97 14.66 5.01 -7.63
N LEU A 98 14.63 6.21 -7.04
CA LEU A 98 15.78 6.78 -6.34
C LEU A 98 16.08 6.12 -4.97
N SER A 99 15.07 5.53 -4.30
CA SER A 99 15.21 4.97 -2.94
C SER A 99 15.01 3.46 -2.85
N SER A 100 14.22 2.84 -3.75
CA SER A 100 14.10 1.37 -3.79
C SER A 100 15.10 0.74 -4.77
N VAL A 101 15.26 1.32 -5.99
CA VAL A 101 16.03 0.69 -7.08
C VAL A 101 17.51 1.09 -7.06
N LEU A 102 17.82 2.40 -7.13
CA LEU A 102 19.21 2.86 -7.26
C LEU A 102 20.16 2.49 -6.10
N PRO A 103 19.72 2.33 -4.83
CA PRO A 103 20.63 1.91 -3.75
C PRO A 103 21.24 0.52 -3.93
N PHE A 104 20.65 -0.34 -4.79
CA PHE A 104 21.26 -1.61 -5.20
C PHE A 104 22.54 -1.43 -6.04
N LYS A 105 22.78 -0.22 -6.57
CA LYS A 105 23.92 0.15 -7.43
C LYS A 105 24.04 -0.75 -8.67
N PRO A 106 23.04 -0.76 -9.56
CA PRO A 106 23.14 -1.47 -10.84
C PRO A 106 24.22 -0.84 -11.74
N ASP A 107 24.89 -1.67 -12.52
CA ASP A 107 25.78 -1.27 -13.62
C ASP A 107 24.97 -0.94 -14.89
N VAL A 108 23.75 -1.49 -15.00
CA VAL A 108 22.83 -1.27 -16.12
C VAL A 108 21.40 -1.09 -15.62
N VAL A 109 20.69 -0.10 -16.16
CA VAL A 109 19.23 0.01 -16.06
C VAL A 109 18.62 -0.33 -17.42
N LEU A 110 17.70 -1.29 -17.44
CA LEU A 110 16.97 -1.71 -18.63
C LEU A 110 15.51 -1.27 -18.49
N PHE A 111 15.07 -0.41 -19.40
CA PHE A 111 13.69 0.03 -19.51
C PHE A 111 12.99 -0.75 -20.64
N LEU A 112 11.91 -1.46 -20.34
CA LEU A 112 11.23 -2.35 -21.30
C LEU A 112 10.13 -1.69 -22.16
N GLY A 113 9.80 -0.42 -21.91
CA GLY A 113 8.83 0.36 -22.70
C GLY A 113 7.75 1.04 -21.87
N ASP A 114 6.79 1.63 -22.60
CA ASP A 114 5.59 2.31 -22.11
C ASP A 114 5.91 3.41 -21.09
N TYR A 115 6.78 4.35 -21.49
CA TYR A 115 7.21 5.47 -20.67
C TYR A 115 6.12 6.52 -20.49
N PHE A 116 5.31 6.70 -21.53
CA PHE A 116 4.16 7.60 -21.56
C PHE A 116 2.89 6.78 -21.71
N ASP A 117 1.75 7.31 -21.33
CA ASP A 117 0.45 6.68 -21.62
C ASP A 117 -0.12 7.15 -22.98
N GLY A 118 -0.02 8.45 -23.26
CA GLY A 118 -0.43 9.05 -24.51
C GLY A 118 0.64 9.11 -25.59
N GLY A 119 1.82 8.50 -25.41
CA GLY A 119 3.06 8.77 -26.16
C GLY A 119 2.91 8.96 -27.68
N TYR A 120 2.23 8.06 -28.39
CA TYR A 120 1.98 8.17 -29.84
C TYR A 120 0.82 9.12 -30.23
N LYS A 121 -0.01 9.51 -29.27
CA LYS A 121 -1.16 10.42 -29.41
C LYS A 121 -0.83 11.90 -29.10
N LEU A 122 0.24 12.15 -28.33
CA LEU A 122 0.67 13.50 -27.94
C LEU A 122 1.26 14.31 -29.11
N SER A 123 1.04 15.63 -29.10
CA SER A 123 1.81 16.56 -29.93
C SER A 123 3.28 16.57 -29.52
N ASP A 124 4.17 17.14 -30.33
CA ASP A 124 5.59 17.22 -29.97
C ASP A 124 5.82 18.06 -28.70
N ASP A 125 5.09 19.15 -28.49
CA ASP A 125 5.18 19.97 -27.27
C ASP A 125 4.74 19.19 -26.02
N GLU A 126 3.62 18.46 -26.10
CA GLU A 126 3.10 17.64 -25.00
C GLU A 126 4.02 16.44 -24.72
N TRP A 127 4.61 15.86 -25.77
CA TRP A 127 5.59 14.79 -25.66
C TRP A 127 6.91 15.28 -25.03
N GLN A 128 7.37 16.50 -25.35
CA GLN A 128 8.51 17.12 -24.67
C GLN A 128 8.22 17.45 -23.20
N GLU A 129 6.99 17.88 -22.87
CA GLU A 129 6.55 18.08 -21.48
C GLU A 129 6.59 16.77 -20.68
N SER A 130 6.06 15.67 -21.25
CA SER A 130 6.12 14.33 -20.66
C SER A 130 7.54 13.76 -20.59
N LEU A 131 8.38 13.98 -21.61
CA LEU A 131 9.80 13.59 -21.60
C LEU A 131 10.60 14.37 -20.55
N GLY A 132 10.29 15.66 -20.34
CA GLY A 132 10.86 16.46 -19.26
C GLY A 132 10.57 15.87 -17.89
N ARG A 133 9.31 15.46 -17.66
CA ARG A 133 8.89 14.73 -16.45
C ARG A 133 9.61 13.39 -16.34
N PHE A 134 9.68 12.58 -17.39
CA PHE A 134 10.37 11.28 -17.38
C PHE A 134 11.86 11.41 -17.01
N ARG A 135 12.56 12.37 -17.64
CA ARG A 135 13.97 12.69 -17.34
C ARG A 135 14.19 13.12 -15.90
N HIS A 136 13.25 13.84 -15.29
CA HIS A 136 13.29 14.24 -13.89
C HIS A 136 12.99 13.07 -12.94
N ILE A 137 11.92 12.31 -13.17
CA ILE A 137 11.46 11.18 -12.34
C ILE A 137 12.58 10.14 -12.17
N PHE A 138 13.19 9.72 -13.27
CA PHE A 138 14.25 8.71 -13.28
C PHE A 138 15.66 9.32 -13.19
N ASN A 139 15.78 10.64 -12.98
CA ASN A 139 17.02 11.41 -12.93
C ASN A 139 18.02 11.01 -14.04
N LEU A 140 17.53 10.96 -15.28
CA LEU A 140 18.31 10.47 -16.43
C LEU A 140 19.57 11.31 -16.68
N ASN A 141 19.53 12.60 -16.33
CA ASN A 141 20.68 13.49 -16.36
C ASN A 141 21.85 13.03 -15.46
N MET A 142 21.57 12.35 -14.34
CA MET A 142 22.59 11.74 -13.49
C MET A 142 23.07 10.41 -14.08
N LEU A 143 22.14 9.56 -14.56
CA LEU A 143 22.48 8.26 -15.16
C LEU A 143 23.40 8.44 -16.38
N GLN A 144 23.05 9.33 -17.31
CA GLN A 144 23.82 9.63 -18.53
C GLN A 144 25.20 10.26 -18.25
N LYS A 145 25.38 10.95 -17.12
CA LYS A 145 26.69 11.48 -16.68
C LYS A 145 27.58 10.42 -16.02
N SER A 146 27.00 9.30 -15.59
CA SER A 146 27.75 8.21 -14.95
C SER A 146 28.40 7.32 -16.00
N SER A 147 29.71 7.46 -16.20
CA SER A 147 30.48 6.56 -17.08
C SER A 147 30.50 5.08 -16.64
N LYS A 148 29.95 4.78 -15.45
CA LYS A 148 29.84 3.42 -14.90
C LYS A 148 28.47 2.78 -15.08
N LEU A 149 27.40 3.56 -15.27
CA LEU A 149 26.03 3.07 -15.36
C LEU A 149 25.51 3.26 -16.79
N LYS A 150 25.04 2.18 -17.42
CA LYS A 150 24.43 2.24 -18.75
C LYS A 150 22.91 2.20 -18.65
N VAL A 151 22.22 2.81 -19.61
CA VAL A 151 20.76 2.73 -19.73
C VAL A 151 20.40 2.26 -21.13
N TYR A 152 19.47 1.32 -21.22
CA TYR A 152 18.90 0.81 -22.47
C TYR A 152 17.38 0.92 -22.43
N TYR A 153 16.76 1.17 -23.59
CA TYR A 153 15.34 1.46 -23.75
C TYR A 153 14.75 0.58 -24.86
N LEU A 154 13.63 -0.09 -24.60
CA LEU A 154 12.77 -0.72 -25.61
C LEU A 154 11.54 0.18 -25.86
N SER A 155 10.83 -0.01 -26.97
CA SER A 155 9.57 0.70 -27.23
C SER A 155 8.37 -0.09 -26.72
N GLY A 156 7.45 0.60 -26.05
CA GLY A 156 6.12 0.10 -25.77
C GLY A 156 5.07 0.62 -26.76
N ASN A 157 3.86 0.07 -26.71
CA ASN A 157 2.75 0.45 -27.58
C ASN A 157 2.10 1.79 -27.23
N HIS A 158 2.24 2.29 -26.00
CA HIS A 158 1.88 3.66 -25.66
C HIS A 158 2.94 4.66 -26.16
N ASP A 159 4.21 4.26 -26.29
CA ASP A 159 5.27 5.13 -26.81
C ASP A 159 5.13 5.42 -28.32
N ILE A 160 4.94 4.37 -29.14
CA ILE A 160 4.96 4.46 -30.62
C ILE A 160 3.69 4.00 -31.34
N GLY A 161 2.76 3.34 -30.65
CA GLY A 161 1.59 2.71 -31.27
C GLY A 161 1.92 1.37 -31.94
N TYR A 162 0.97 0.85 -32.72
CA TYR A 162 1.13 -0.36 -33.54
C TYR A 162 1.29 0.00 -35.04
N SER A 163 1.41 -1.00 -35.91
CA SER A 163 1.77 -0.82 -37.32
C SER A 163 0.94 0.24 -38.07
N ALA A 164 -0.36 0.39 -37.80
CA ALA A 164 -1.18 1.43 -38.44
C ALA A 164 -0.70 2.84 -38.08
N PHE A 165 -0.48 3.12 -36.80
CA PHE A 165 0.01 4.44 -36.36
C PHE A 165 1.44 4.70 -36.86
N ILE A 166 2.29 3.69 -36.85
CA ILE A 166 3.68 3.76 -37.33
C ILE A 166 3.72 4.04 -38.84
N SER A 167 2.89 3.34 -39.64
CA SER A 167 2.77 3.52 -41.09
C SER A 167 2.15 4.87 -41.47
N TRP A 168 1.16 5.37 -40.72
CA TRP A 168 0.51 6.66 -40.98
C TRP A 168 1.29 7.87 -40.48
N LYS A 169 2.11 7.71 -39.43
CA LYS A 169 2.83 8.78 -38.72
C LYS A 169 4.28 8.40 -38.38
N PRO A 170 5.16 8.23 -39.38
CA PRO A 170 6.56 7.87 -39.16
C PRO A 170 7.37 8.94 -38.38
N GLU A 171 6.84 10.14 -38.16
CA GLU A 171 7.41 11.13 -37.24
C GLU A 171 7.43 10.66 -35.77
N ILE A 172 6.46 9.83 -35.35
CA ILE A 172 6.40 9.27 -33.99
C ILE A 172 7.60 8.36 -33.73
N VAL A 173 7.90 7.47 -34.69
CA VAL A 173 9.10 6.65 -34.67
C VAL A 173 10.37 7.52 -34.71
N LYS A 174 10.43 8.54 -35.56
CA LYS A 174 11.61 9.43 -35.65
C LYS A 174 11.89 10.22 -34.36
N ARG A 175 10.86 10.62 -33.60
CA ARG A 175 11.09 11.28 -32.30
C ARG A 175 11.48 10.29 -31.20
N TYR A 176 10.94 9.07 -31.22
CA TYR A 176 11.39 7.97 -30.35
C TYR A 176 12.86 7.60 -30.62
N ASP A 177 13.19 7.22 -31.86
CA ASP A 177 14.51 6.72 -32.26
C ASP A 177 15.62 7.76 -31.99
N ARG A 178 15.28 9.06 -31.99
CA ARG A 178 16.19 10.17 -31.68
C ARG A 178 16.53 10.34 -30.20
N GLU A 179 15.62 9.98 -29.29
CA GLU A 179 15.79 10.16 -27.84
C GLU A 179 16.26 8.86 -27.17
N PHE A 180 15.64 7.74 -27.51
CA PHE A 180 15.84 6.44 -26.85
C PHE A 180 16.76 5.50 -27.63
N GLY A 181 17.03 5.79 -28.91
CA GLY A 181 17.82 4.95 -29.81
C GLY A 181 16.99 3.98 -30.63
N ALA A 182 17.65 3.14 -31.42
CA ALA A 182 17.00 2.17 -32.29
C ALA A 182 16.20 1.13 -31.48
N ARG A 183 14.97 0.84 -31.91
CA ARG A 183 14.03 -0.09 -31.23
C ARG A 183 14.43 -1.57 -31.34
N ASN A 184 15.09 -1.94 -32.44
CA ASN A 184 15.68 -3.27 -32.65
C ASN A 184 17.21 -3.17 -32.45
N PHE A 185 17.77 -3.87 -31.46
CA PHE A 185 19.23 -3.87 -31.24
C PHE A 185 19.73 -5.13 -30.51
N LYS A 186 21.01 -5.44 -30.70
CA LYS A 186 21.74 -6.48 -29.96
C LYS A 186 22.89 -5.85 -29.18
N VAL A 187 23.04 -6.18 -27.90
CA VAL A 187 24.11 -5.67 -27.04
C VAL A 187 24.63 -6.76 -26.10
N LYS A 188 25.96 -6.87 -25.97
CA LYS A 188 26.59 -7.80 -25.02
C LYS A 188 26.73 -7.14 -23.65
N ILE A 189 26.24 -7.80 -22.61
CA ILE A 189 26.34 -7.37 -21.20
C ILE A 189 26.90 -8.55 -20.40
N GLY A 190 28.04 -8.37 -19.74
CA GLY A 190 28.84 -9.49 -19.22
C GLY A 190 29.25 -10.41 -20.37
N LYS A 191 28.91 -11.70 -20.27
CA LYS A 191 29.05 -12.65 -21.39
C LYS A 191 27.79 -12.82 -22.26
N VAL A 192 26.62 -12.46 -21.73
CA VAL A 192 25.31 -12.68 -22.37
C VAL A 192 25.01 -11.63 -23.44
N ASP A 193 24.37 -12.07 -24.53
CA ASP A 193 23.82 -11.18 -25.56
C ASP A 193 22.35 -10.87 -25.27
N PHE A 194 22.05 -9.60 -25.02
CA PHE A 194 20.70 -9.08 -24.94
C PHE A 194 20.23 -8.67 -26.34
N ILE A 195 19.02 -9.09 -26.71
CA ILE A 195 18.40 -8.83 -28.01
C ILE A 195 17.06 -8.14 -27.74
N ALA A 196 16.98 -6.86 -28.10
CA ALA A 196 15.76 -6.07 -28.05
C ALA A 196 15.04 -6.14 -29.40
N VAL A 197 13.72 -6.41 -29.36
CA VAL A 197 12.87 -6.58 -30.54
C VAL A 197 11.69 -5.61 -30.45
N ASP A 198 11.40 -4.93 -31.55
CA ASP A 198 10.28 -4.00 -31.73
C ASP A 198 8.95 -4.75 -31.85
N ALA A 199 8.42 -5.17 -30.69
CA ALA A 199 7.25 -6.04 -30.57
C ALA A 199 6.01 -5.51 -31.33
N GLN A 200 5.83 -4.19 -31.36
CA GLN A 200 4.68 -3.50 -31.95
C GLN A 200 4.61 -3.59 -33.48
N THR A 201 5.67 -4.10 -34.12
CA THR A 201 5.77 -4.23 -35.59
C THR A 201 5.70 -5.68 -36.09
N LEU A 202 5.79 -6.69 -35.23
CA LEU A 202 5.98 -8.09 -35.63
C LEU A 202 4.81 -8.68 -36.44
N ASP A 203 3.58 -8.43 -36.00
CA ASP A 203 2.35 -8.92 -36.65
C ASP A 203 1.73 -7.86 -37.60
N GLY A 204 2.44 -6.75 -37.86
CA GLY A 204 2.03 -5.75 -38.86
C GLY A 204 2.02 -6.31 -40.28
N HIS A 205 1.60 -5.50 -41.27
CA HIS A 205 1.52 -5.98 -42.65
C HIS A 205 2.89 -6.53 -43.14
N PRO A 206 2.99 -7.76 -43.68
CA PRO A 206 4.29 -8.40 -43.98
C PRO A 206 5.15 -7.71 -45.05
N GLN A 207 4.57 -6.79 -45.84
CA GLN A 207 5.30 -5.95 -46.80
C GLN A 207 5.52 -4.52 -46.30
N GLY A 208 5.04 -4.18 -45.09
CA GLY A 208 5.34 -2.92 -44.41
C GLY A 208 6.84 -2.85 -44.07
N SER A 209 7.44 -1.68 -44.21
CA SER A 209 8.89 -1.50 -44.02
C SER A 209 9.33 -1.90 -42.61
N PHE A 210 8.64 -1.41 -41.58
CA PHE A 210 8.98 -1.68 -40.19
C PHE A 210 8.86 -3.17 -39.83
N THR A 211 7.76 -3.83 -40.21
CA THR A 211 7.58 -5.29 -40.11
C THR A 211 8.74 -6.05 -40.77
N SER A 212 9.09 -5.64 -42.00
CA SER A 212 10.15 -6.27 -42.80
C SER A 212 11.53 -6.06 -42.17
N ASP A 213 11.77 -4.91 -41.58
CA ASP A 213 13.04 -4.53 -40.96
C ASP A 213 13.24 -5.23 -39.61
N THR A 214 12.20 -5.33 -38.78
CA THR A 214 12.20 -6.11 -37.54
C THR A 214 12.43 -7.59 -37.80
N TRP A 215 11.70 -8.22 -38.74
CA TRP A 215 11.94 -9.63 -39.07
C TRP A 215 13.30 -9.87 -39.76
N ARG A 216 13.87 -8.88 -40.46
CA ARG A 216 15.25 -8.96 -40.99
C ARG A 216 16.28 -8.86 -39.87
N PHE A 217 16.05 -8.02 -38.85
CA PHE A 217 16.88 -7.97 -37.66
C PHE A 217 16.87 -9.30 -36.90
N VAL A 218 15.69 -9.87 -36.64
CA VAL A 218 15.54 -11.20 -36.00
C VAL A 218 16.34 -12.27 -36.75
N LYS A 219 16.19 -12.34 -38.09
CA LYS A 219 16.92 -13.29 -38.94
C LYS A 219 18.44 -13.08 -38.95
N ASN A 220 18.90 -11.85 -38.77
CA ASN A 220 20.33 -11.51 -38.70
C ASN A 220 20.97 -11.81 -37.33
N VAL A 221 20.17 -12.03 -36.27
CA VAL A 221 20.68 -12.42 -34.93
C VAL A 221 20.48 -13.90 -34.61
N SER A 222 19.67 -14.62 -35.40
CA SER A 222 19.45 -16.07 -35.29
C SER A 222 20.47 -16.90 -36.09
N GLU A 223 20.88 -18.04 -35.54
CA GLU A 223 21.42 -19.16 -36.33
C GLU A 223 20.29 -20.16 -36.66
N ASP A 224 20.47 -21.00 -37.67
CA ASP A 224 19.45 -21.15 -38.73
C ASP A 224 18.70 -22.52 -38.79
N TRP A 225 17.62 -22.61 -39.60
CA TRP A 225 16.82 -23.78 -40.07
C TRP A 225 15.70 -24.47 -39.22
N THR A 226 14.46 -24.28 -39.73
CA THR A 226 13.34 -25.28 -39.95
C THR A 226 12.35 -25.80 -38.87
N HIS A 227 11.10 -25.32 -39.03
CA HIS A 227 9.77 -26.01 -38.97
C HIS A 227 9.22 -26.71 -37.70
N CYS A 228 7.89 -26.63 -37.57
CA CYS A 228 7.11 -26.81 -36.33
C CYS A 228 5.95 -27.83 -36.42
N GLY A 229 5.44 -28.26 -35.27
CA GLY A 229 4.19 -29.04 -35.08
C GLY A 229 3.34 -28.52 -33.91
N PRO A 230 2.12 -29.03 -33.68
CA PRO A 230 1.12 -28.39 -32.81
C PRO A 230 0.97 -29.01 -31.40
N LEU A 231 0.67 -28.14 -30.41
CA LEU A 231 -0.34 -28.27 -29.33
C LEU A 231 0.06 -27.44 -28.08
N ARG A 232 -0.88 -26.69 -27.50
CA ARG A 232 -0.69 -25.77 -26.35
C ARG A 232 -1.58 -26.17 -25.17
N TYR A 233 -1.16 -25.85 -23.94
CA TYR A 233 -1.79 -26.38 -22.71
C TYR A 233 -2.00 -25.31 -21.60
N SER A 234 -2.81 -24.28 -21.88
CA SER A 234 -3.33 -23.36 -20.84
C SER A 234 -4.65 -22.70 -21.31
N PRO A 235 -5.51 -22.23 -20.39
CA PRO A 235 -6.60 -21.32 -20.73
C PRO A 235 -6.05 -20.02 -21.35
N VAL A 236 -6.82 -19.40 -22.23
CA VAL A 236 -6.38 -18.25 -23.04
C VAL A 236 -7.05 -16.97 -22.55
N ILE A 237 -6.26 -15.95 -22.24
CA ILE A 237 -6.76 -14.57 -22.29
C ILE A 237 -6.96 -14.26 -23.78
N ASN A 238 -8.21 -14.18 -24.23
CA ASN A 238 -8.54 -14.06 -25.66
C ASN A 238 -7.74 -12.93 -26.31
N GLN A 239 -6.97 -13.29 -27.34
CA GLN A 239 -6.18 -12.33 -28.11
C GLN A 239 -7.14 -11.33 -28.76
N ARG A 240 -6.85 -10.03 -28.60
CA ARG A 240 -7.63 -8.92 -29.15
C ARG A 240 -6.73 -8.13 -30.09
N ILE A 241 -6.97 -8.31 -31.38
CA ILE A 241 -6.38 -7.50 -32.44
C ILE A 241 -7.50 -6.68 -33.06
N TYR A 242 -7.28 -5.37 -33.22
CA TYR A 242 -8.16 -4.48 -33.98
C TYR A 242 -7.38 -3.91 -35.16
N HIS A 243 -7.94 -4.06 -36.36
CA HIS A 243 -7.36 -3.60 -37.62
C HIS A 243 -8.05 -2.32 -38.09
N ALA A 244 -7.35 -1.50 -38.88
CA ALA A 244 -7.94 -0.34 -39.54
C ALA A 244 -8.74 -0.72 -40.80
N ASP A 245 -9.92 -0.14 -40.98
CA ASP A 245 -10.87 -0.50 -42.06
C ASP A 245 -10.28 -0.40 -43.49
N ARG A 246 -9.28 0.46 -43.71
CA ARG A 246 -8.74 0.79 -45.04
C ARG A 246 -7.64 -0.12 -45.53
N ASP A 247 -6.64 -0.37 -44.69
CA ASP A 247 -5.37 -1.02 -45.03
C ASP A 247 -5.12 -2.29 -44.22
N GLN A 248 -6.01 -2.61 -43.26
CA GLN A 248 -5.93 -3.76 -42.36
C GLN A 248 -4.67 -3.78 -41.47
N GLU A 249 -3.96 -2.65 -41.35
CA GLU A 249 -2.86 -2.50 -40.40
C GLU A 249 -3.39 -2.51 -38.95
N ILE A 250 -2.55 -2.91 -37.99
CA ILE A 250 -2.95 -3.09 -36.59
C ILE A 250 -3.06 -1.73 -35.91
N LEU A 251 -4.25 -1.43 -35.36
CA LEU A 251 -4.51 -0.29 -34.48
C LEU A 251 -4.22 -0.62 -33.00
N TYR A 252 -4.49 -1.86 -32.60
CA TYR A 252 -4.25 -2.36 -31.24
C TYR A 252 -4.10 -3.87 -31.23
N GLN A 253 -3.19 -4.39 -30.40
CA GLN A 253 -2.95 -5.81 -30.20
C GLN A 253 -2.41 -6.06 -28.78
N ASN A 254 -3.13 -6.82 -27.94
CA ASN A 254 -2.67 -7.07 -26.56
C ASN A 254 -1.45 -8.01 -26.49
N TYR A 255 -1.40 -9.06 -27.32
CA TYR A 255 -0.28 -10.00 -27.35
C TYR A 255 0.16 -10.31 -28.78
N ILE A 256 1.46 -10.53 -28.98
CA ILE A 256 2.04 -11.08 -30.22
C ILE A 256 1.33 -12.41 -30.55
N THR A 257 1.06 -12.68 -31.83
CA THR A 257 0.39 -13.93 -32.24
C THR A 257 1.19 -15.16 -31.83
N GLU A 258 0.52 -16.29 -31.61
CA GLU A 258 1.20 -17.56 -31.29
C GLU A 258 2.18 -17.96 -32.40
N ASN A 259 1.86 -17.68 -33.67
CA ASN A 259 2.76 -17.90 -34.80
C ASN A 259 4.04 -17.05 -34.70
N SER A 260 3.91 -15.74 -34.46
CA SER A 260 5.05 -14.83 -34.36
C SER A 260 5.87 -15.07 -33.08
N SER A 261 5.22 -15.38 -31.96
CA SER A 261 5.90 -15.76 -30.70
C SER A 261 6.71 -17.05 -30.87
N ASN A 262 6.13 -18.10 -31.45
CA ASN A 262 6.84 -19.34 -31.75
C ASN A 262 8.01 -19.09 -32.73
N ALA A 263 7.77 -18.30 -33.77
CA ALA A 263 8.81 -17.95 -34.74
C ALA A 263 9.96 -17.15 -34.12
N LEU A 264 9.71 -16.25 -33.15
CA LEU A 264 10.76 -15.57 -32.38
C LEU A 264 11.55 -16.56 -31.53
N LEU A 265 10.86 -17.41 -30.76
CA LEU A 265 11.50 -18.39 -29.87
C LEU A 265 12.39 -19.38 -30.64
N ASP A 266 11.93 -19.89 -31.78
CA ASP A 266 12.67 -20.86 -32.59
C ASP A 266 13.88 -20.24 -33.35
N GLN A 267 13.78 -18.96 -33.74
CA GLN A 267 14.88 -18.20 -34.37
C GLN A 267 15.92 -17.74 -33.33
N ILE A 268 15.49 -17.03 -32.29
CA ILE A 268 16.40 -16.38 -31.32
C ILE A 268 16.95 -17.39 -30.31
N ARG A 269 16.16 -18.40 -29.92
CA ARG A 269 16.46 -19.39 -28.87
C ARG A 269 16.97 -18.74 -27.57
N PRO A 270 16.23 -17.78 -26.99
CA PRO A 270 16.69 -17.06 -25.81
C PRO A 270 16.64 -17.94 -24.56
N ALA A 271 17.69 -17.89 -23.73
CA ALA A 271 17.70 -18.54 -22.41
C ALA A 271 16.73 -17.89 -21.40
N LEU A 272 16.38 -16.62 -21.63
CA LEU A 272 15.40 -15.88 -20.85
C LEU A 272 14.72 -14.81 -21.72
N VAL A 273 13.40 -14.71 -21.61
CA VAL A 273 12.60 -13.59 -22.16
C VAL A 273 12.20 -12.65 -21.02
N LEU A 274 12.23 -11.34 -21.28
CA LEU A 274 11.76 -10.30 -20.37
C LEU A 274 10.72 -9.43 -21.08
N SER A 275 9.58 -9.18 -20.42
CA SER A 275 8.46 -8.41 -20.96
C SER A 275 7.82 -7.47 -19.92
N GLY A 276 6.90 -6.62 -20.39
CA GLY A 276 6.05 -5.71 -19.59
C GLY A 276 4.61 -5.77 -20.09
N HIS A 277 3.96 -4.63 -20.34
CA HIS A 277 2.63 -4.47 -20.94
C HIS A 277 1.43 -4.98 -20.11
N ASP A 278 1.50 -6.15 -19.48
CA ASP A 278 0.41 -6.67 -18.64
C ASP A 278 0.34 -5.97 -17.26
N HIS A 279 1.35 -5.19 -16.89
CA HIS A 279 1.53 -4.49 -15.60
C HIS A 279 1.61 -5.39 -14.35
N ASP A 280 1.12 -6.63 -14.42
CA ASP A 280 1.24 -7.66 -13.40
C ASP A 280 2.52 -8.49 -13.54
N GLN A 281 3.00 -9.05 -12.42
CA GLN A 281 4.20 -9.87 -12.38
C GLN A 281 3.86 -11.32 -12.77
N CYS A 282 4.37 -11.79 -13.91
CA CYS A 282 4.12 -13.14 -14.40
C CYS A 282 5.43 -13.90 -14.64
N THR A 283 5.35 -15.23 -14.60
CA THR A 283 6.43 -16.12 -15.07
C THR A 283 5.81 -17.24 -15.86
N VAL A 284 6.13 -17.29 -17.16
CA VAL A 284 5.57 -18.23 -18.13
C VAL A 284 6.68 -19.12 -18.64
N THR A 285 6.47 -20.42 -18.59
CA THR A 285 7.41 -21.39 -19.17
C THR A 285 6.93 -21.79 -20.57
N HIS A 286 7.53 -21.18 -21.60
CA HIS A 286 7.33 -21.53 -22.99
C HIS A 286 7.95 -22.90 -23.27
N LYS A 287 7.10 -23.92 -23.28
CA LYS A 287 7.45 -25.23 -23.83
C LYS A 287 7.53 -25.09 -25.35
N SER A 288 8.68 -24.65 -25.87
CA SER A 288 8.96 -24.74 -27.31
C SER A 288 8.79 -26.19 -27.74
N ASN A 289 8.25 -26.40 -28.95
CA ASN A 289 8.06 -27.73 -29.51
C ASN A 289 9.39 -28.35 -30.03
N ASN A 290 10.53 -27.72 -29.72
CA ASN A 290 11.86 -28.11 -30.15
C ASN A 290 12.76 -28.62 -29.01
N LYS A 291 13.81 -29.36 -29.38
CA LYS A 291 14.68 -30.14 -28.49
C LYS A 291 15.53 -29.35 -27.48
N HIS A 292 15.46 -28.01 -27.51
CA HIS A 292 16.32 -27.13 -26.71
C HIS A 292 15.80 -26.90 -25.28
N GLY A 293 14.59 -27.37 -24.97
CA GLY A 293 14.02 -27.32 -23.62
C GLY A 293 13.00 -26.19 -23.43
N PRO A 294 12.51 -26.02 -22.18
CA PRO A 294 11.59 -24.96 -21.83
C PRO A 294 12.30 -23.60 -21.73
N VAL A 295 11.84 -22.60 -22.48
CA VAL A 295 12.28 -21.21 -22.33
C VAL A 295 11.44 -20.53 -21.25
N THR A 296 12.08 -19.80 -20.34
CA THR A 296 11.36 -18.99 -19.33
C THR A 296 11.16 -17.57 -19.81
N GLU A 297 9.96 -17.03 -19.62
CA GLU A 297 9.64 -15.60 -19.70
C GLU A 297 9.31 -15.07 -18.30
N HIS A 298 9.87 -13.92 -17.94
CA HIS A 298 9.37 -13.10 -16.85
C HIS A 298 8.72 -11.82 -17.40
N THR A 299 7.42 -11.68 -17.15
CA THR A 299 6.75 -10.39 -17.29
C THR A 299 7.00 -9.60 -16.02
N VAL A 300 7.74 -8.50 -16.14
CA VAL A 300 7.99 -7.57 -15.05
C VAL A 300 6.74 -6.72 -14.88
N GLY A 301 6.26 -6.55 -13.65
CA GLY A 301 5.11 -5.69 -13.38
C GLY A 301 5.50 -4.22 -13.30
N THR A 302 4.53 -3.35 -13.57
CA THR A 302 4.69 -1.88 -13.67
C THR A 302 5.44 -1.26 -12.48
N VAL A 303 6.22 -0.21 -12.75
CA VAL A 303 6.82 0.66 -11.73
C VAL A 303 5.83 1.73 -11.20
N SER A 304 4.60 1.80 -11.73
CA SER A 304 3.62 2.85 -11.49
C SER A 304 2.44 2.37 -10.63
N TRP A 305 2.05 3.14 -9.61
CA TRP A 305 1.00 2.76 -8.65
C TRP A 305 -0.45 2.92 -9.14
N GLN A 306 -0.65 3.31 -10.41
CA GLN A 306 -1.98 3.61 -10.96
C GLN A 306 -2.40 2.72 -12.13
N GLN A 307 -1.52 1.85 -12.63
CA GLN A 307 -1.76 1.05 -13.83
C GLN A 307 -2.43 -0.30 -13.51
N GLY A 308 -3.45 -0.26 -12.64
CA GLY A 308 -4.25 -1.42 -12.20
C GLY A 308 -3.61 -2.26 -11.10
N ASN A 309 -2.30 -2.52 -11.15
CA ASN A 309 -1.60 -3.35 -10.17
C ASN A 309 -1.43 -2.63 -8.81
N LEU A 310 -1.83 -3.30 -7.71
CA LEU A 310 -1.67 -2.80 -6.34
C LEU A 310 -0.27 -3.00 -5.75
N TYR A 311 0.57 -3.80 -6.41
CA TYR A 311 1.90 -4.20 -6.01
C TYR A 311 2.94 -3.85 -7.10
N PRO A 312 3.26 -2.56 -7.35
CA PRO A 312 4.27 -2.20 -8.36
C PRO A 312 5.63 -2.86 -8.09
N SER A 313 6.42 -3.08 -9.14
CA SER A 313 7.67 -3.85 -9.04
C SER A 313 8.80 -3.35 -9.93
N PHE A 314 9.95 -3.98 -9.74
CA PHE A 314 11.10 -4.01 -10.64
C PHE A 314 11.76 -5.39 -10.52
N MET A 315 12.67 -5.73 -11.43
CA MET A 315 13.44 -6.98 -11.35
C MET A 315 14.94 -6.68 -11.23
N LEU A 316 15.62 -7.39 -10.35
CA LEU A 316 17.08 -7.48 -10.32
C LEU A 316 17.54 -8.70 -11.12
N LEU A 317 18.61 -8.52 -11.87
CA LEU A 317 19.14 -9.50 -12.82
C LEU A 317 20.67 -9.51 -12.71
N SER A 318 21.23 -10.67 -12.33
CA SER A 318 22.67 -10.91 -12.21
C SER A 318 23.15 -11.71 -13.42
N VAL A 319 24.18 -11.22 -14.11
CA VAL A 319 24.69 -11.82 -15.36
C VAL A 319 26.19 -12.10 -15.25
N SER A 320 26.62 -13.34 -15.49
CA SER A 320 28.02 -13.74 -15.32
C SER A 320 29.01 -12.99 -16.22
N ASN A 321 30.19 -12.64 -15.66
CA ASN A 321 31.36 -12.19 -16.42
C ASN A 321 32.29 -13.34 -16.82
N SER A 322 32.18 -14.51 -16.20
CA SER A 322 33.01 -15.69 -16.47
C SER A 322 32.25 -16.82 -17.18
N ILE A 323 32.99 -17.72 -17.81
CA ILE A 323 32.46 -18.93 -18.46
C ILE A 323 32.98 -20.11 -17.65
N LYS A 324 32.10 -20.99 -17.17
CA LYS A 324 32.50 -22.19 -16.41
C LYS A 324 33.25 -23.13 -17.36
N ALA A 325 34.39 -23.64 -16.92
CA ALA A 325 35.29 -24.44 -17.77
C ALA A 325 34.81 -25.90 -17.96
N ASP A 326 34.00 -26.41 -17.03
CA ASP A 326 33.41 -27.74 -17.11
C ASP A 326 32.08 -27.71 -17.89
N GLY A 327 31.97 -28.59 -18.89
CA GLY A 327 30.94 -28.55 -19.94
C GLY A 327 29.51 -28.94 -19.55
N SER A 328 29.12 -28.82 -18.28
CA SER A 328 27.74 -29.04 -17.81
C SER A 328 27.07 -27.70 -17.46
N ASN A 329 26.84 -26.87 -18.48
CA ASN A 329 26.23 -25.55 -18.34
C ASN A 329 24.70 -25.67 -18.26
N SER A 330 24.09 -25.16 -17.19
CA SER A 330 22.68 -24.79 -17.13
C SER A 330 22.50 -23.29 -17.42
N GLU A 331 21.29 -22.84 -17.75
CA GLU A 331 21.03 -21.41 -18.00
C GLU A 331 21.12 -20.59 -16.70
N GLU A 332 20.77 -21.21 -15.56
CA GLU A 332 20.91 -20.67 -14.21
C GLU A 332 22.38 -20.41 -13.80
N ASP A 333 23.36 -20.99 -14.50
CA ASP A 333 24.79 -20.71 -14.27
C ASP A 333 25.24 -19.33 -14.80
N TYR A 334 24.47 -18.73 -15.72
CA TYR A 334 24.84 -17.49 -16.41
C TYR A 334 23.92 -16.31 -16.11
N ILE A 335 22.64 -16.59 -15.84
CA ILE A 335 21.59 -15.60 -15.63
C ILE A 335 20.80 -15.98 -14.39
N SER A 336 20.61 -15.05 -13.46
CA SER A 336 19.75 -15.25 -12.30
C SER A 336 18.91 -14.01 -11.99
N THR A 337 17.63 -14.23 -11.70
CA THR A 337 16.58 -13.20 -11.58
C THR A 337 16.05 -13.12 -10.15
N HIS A 338 15.64 -11.92 -9.73
CA HIS A 338 14.92 -11.71 -8.47
C HIS A 338 13.90 -10.58 -8.64
N LEU A 339 12.62 -10.92 -8.50
CA LEU A 339 11.52 -9.95 -8.55
C LEU A 339 11.44 -9.17 -7.23
N CYS A 340 11.29 -7.85 -7.29
CA CYS A 340 11.29 -6.98 -6.12
C CYS A 340 10.11 -6.01 -6.14
N PHE A 341 9.30 -6.07 -5.08
CA PHE A 341 8.12 -5.22 -4.91
C PHE A 341 8.47 -3.84 -4.34
N LEU A 342 7.65 -2.86 -4.72
CA LEU A 342 7.73 -1.46 -4.32
C LEU A 342 6.61 -1.13 -3.29
N PRO A 343 6.67 0.02 -2.60
CA PRO A 343 5.64 0.40 -1.63
C PRO A 343 4.26 0.53 -2.27
N MET A 344 3.24 -0.04 -1.64
CA MET A 344 1.85 0.02 -2.11
C MET A 344 1.23 1.40 -1.80
N GLN A 345 1.40 2.40 -2.68
CA GLN A 345 1.03 3.79 -2.38
C GLN A 345 -0.45 3.98 -2.05
N LEU A 346 -1.36 3.24 -2.70
CA LEU A 346 -2.78 3.28 -2.39
C LEU A 346 -3.07 2.85 -0.93
N HIS A 347 -2.36 1.82 -0.43
CA HIS A 347 -2.49 1.38 0.96
C HIS A 347 -1.95 2.42 1.95
N ILE A 348 -0.88 3.15 1.60
CA ILE A 348 -0.36 4.26 2.41
C ILE A 348 -1.40 5.39 2.52
N TYR A 349 -2.05 5.76 1.41
CA TYR A 349 -3.11 6.77 1.42
C TYR A 349 -4.39 6.31 2.15
N ILE A 350 -4.83 5.06 1.97
CA ILE A 350 -5.95 4.47 2.73
C ILE A 350 -5.64 4.47 4.24
N TRP A 351 -4.39 4.18 4.62
CA TRP A 351 -3.94 4.23 6.00
C TRP A 351 -3.97 5.65 6.57
N TYR A 352 -3.51 6.68 5.82
CA TYR A 352 -3.65 8.07 6.24
C TYR A 352 -5.11 8.52 6.41
N LEU A 353 -6.01 8.11 5.50
CA LEU A 353 -7.45 8.38 5.63
C LEU A 353 -8.06 7.70 6.87
N THR A 354 -7.63 6.48 7.16
CA THR A 354 -8.05 5.72 8.34
C THR A 354 -7.51 6.37 9.62
N LEU A 355 -6.25 6.80 9.63
CA LEU A 355 -5.64 7.56 10.73
C LEU A 355 -6.34 8.90 10.97
N PHE A 356 -6.80 9.57 9.91
CA PHE A 356 -7.61 10.79 10.01
C PHE A 356 -8.99 10.51 10.62
N ALA A 357 -9.69 9.48 10.17
CA ALA A 357 -10.97 9.08 10.74
C ALA A 357 -10.83 8.70 12.23
N MET A 358 -9.81 7.91 12.59
CA MET A 358 -9.49 7.57 13.99
C MET A 358 -9.17 8.82 14.81
N THR A 359 -8.34 9.73 14.29
CA THR A 359 -7.99 11.01 14.94
C THR A 359 -9.26 11.83 15.23
N LEU A 360 -10.14 11.98 14.24
CA LEU A 360 -11.40 12.71 14.37
C LEU A 360 -12.32 12.10 15.43
N VAL A 361 -12.51 10.78 15.42
CA VAL A 361 -13.33 10.06 16.42
C VAL A 361 -12.73 10.21 17.83
N ILE A 362 -11.43 9.97 18.00
CA ILE A 362 -10.75 10.12 19.30
C ILE A 362 -10.93 11.54 19.83
N VAL A 363 -10.66 12.56 19.01
CA VAL A 363 -10.68 13.96 19.42
C VAL A 363 -12.10 14.48 19.73
N LEU A 364 -13.14 13.99 19.01
CA LEU A 364 -14.55 14.32 19.29
C LEU A 364 -15.10 13.62 20.55
N LEU A 365 -14.68 12.39 20.82
CA LEU A 365 -15.15 11.59 21.95
C LEU A 365 -14.33 11.82 23.24
N TRP A 366 -13.11 12.35 23.15
CA TRP A 366 -12.20 12.49 24.30
C TRP A 366 -12.84 13.28 25.45
N PRO A 367 -12.85 12.75 26.70
CA PRO A 367 -13.52 13.39 27.83
C PRO A 367 -13.09 14.84 28.04
N ALA A 368 -14.07 15.72 28.26
CA ALA A 368 -13.83 17.11 28.65
C ALA A 368 -13.36 17.20 30.10
N ASN A 369 -14.01 16.45 31.00
CA ASN A 369 -13.72 16.33 32.43
C ASN A 369 -13.67 14.85 32.83
N GLU A 370 -12.70 14.47 33.65
CA GLU A 370 -12.36 13.06 33.97
C GLU A 370 -13.40 12.36 34.87
N VAL A 371 -14.09 13.12 35.74
CA VAL A 371 -14.92 12.61 36.84
C VAL A 371 -16.09 11.72 36.39
N LEU A 372 -16.66 11.94 35.20
CA LEU A 372 -17.86 11.22 34.77
C LEU A 372 -17.57 9.82 34.19
N ILE A 373 -16.37 9.60 33.63
CA ILE A 373 -16.01 8.31 33.04
C ILE A 373 -15.56 7.33 34.13
N PHE A 374 -14.75 7.76 35.10
CA PHE A 374 -14.45 6.92 36.28
C PHE A 374 -15.70 6.59 37.09
N ARG A 375 -16.69 7.49 37.21
CA ARG A 375 -18.00 7.12 37.78
C ARG A 375 -18.80 6.17 36.91
N LYS A 376 -18.77 6.28 35.57
CA LYS A 376 -19.47 5.31 34.70
C LYS A 376 -18.81 3.93 34.69
N PHE A 377 -17.48 3.84 34.64
CA PHE A 377 -16.75 2.57 34.76
C PHE A 377 -16.82 2.00 36.18
N GLY A 378 -16.81 2.84 37.23
CA GLY A 378 -17.08 2.42 38.60
C GLY A 378 -18.48 1.82 38.75
N ASN A 379 -19.52 2.49 38.25
CA ASN A 379 -20.88 1.96 38.26
C ASN A 379 -21.03 0.73 37.37
N LEU A 380 -20.34 0.65 36.23
CA LEU A 380 -20.35 -0.53 35.36
C LEU A 380 -19.64 -1.72 36.00
N THR A 381 -18.48 -1.52 36.64
CA THR A 381 -17.78 -2.60 37.35
C THR A 381 -18.51 -3.01 38.63
N VAL A 382 -19.19 -2.10 39.33
CA VAL A 382 -20.12 -2.46 40.42
C VAL A 382 -21.33 -3.25 39.89
N SER A 383 -21.91 -2.85 38.75
CA SER A 383 -23.05 -3.56 38.15
C SER A 383 -22.64 -4.95 37.60
N VAL A 384 -21.50 -5.05 36.93
CA VAL A 384 -20.91 -6.33 36.47
C VAL A 384 -20.51 -7.20 37.67
N ARG A 385 -19.96 -6.63 38.75
CA ARG A 385 -19.68 -7.38 39.99
C ARG A 385 -20.96 -7.83 40.69
N SER A 386 -22.04 -7.04 40.64
CA SER A 386 -23.35 -7.42 41.13
C SER A 386 -23.95 -8.57 40.31
N LEU A 387 -23.86 -8.50 38.98
CA LEU A 387 -24.31 -9.57 38.07
C LEU A 387 -23.46 -10.84 38.23
N TYR A 388 -22.14 -10.71 38.35
CA TYR A 388 -21.21 -11.81 38.59
C TYR A 388 -21.46 -12.49 39.95
N ASN A 389 -21.65 -11.71 41.01
CA ASN A 389 -22.02 -12.24 42.33
C ASN A 389 -23.41 -12.90 42.29
N SER A 390 -24.38 -12.32 41.57
CA SER A 390 -25.73 -12.88 41.40
C SER A 390 -25.72 -14.20 40.63
N LEU A 391 -24.92 -14.29 39.56
CA LEU A 391 -24.67 -15.51 38.81
C LEU A 391 -23.97 -16.57 39.68
N ILE A 392 -22.97 -16.20 40.48
CA ILE A 392 -22.31 -17.12 41.42
C ILE A 392 -23.29 -17.61 42.50
N SER A 393 -24.19 -16.77 43.02
CA SER A 393 -25.23 -17.21 43.95
C SER A 393 -26.28 -18.11 43.29
N HIS A 394 -26.56 -17.94 41.99
CA HIS A 394 -27.43 -18.84 41.24
C HIS A 394 -26.75 -20.14 40.79
N VAL A 395 -25.42 -20.20 40.78
CA VAL A 395 -24.63 -21.41 40.46
C VAL A 395 -24.23 -22.19 41.73
N LYS A 396 -24.36 -21.59 42.92
CA LYS A 396 -24.26 -22.28 44.22
C LYS A 396 -25.65 -22.57 44.82
N GLU A 397 -26.40 -23.46 44.18
CA GLU A 397 -27.45 -24.19 44.90
C GLU A 397 -26.83 -25.30 45.76
N LYS A 398 -27.31 -25.39 47.01
CA LYS A 398 -27.03 -26.40 48.05
C LYS A 398 -25.76 -27.26 47.94
N ASN A 399 -24.77 -26.90 48.75
CA ASN A 399 -24.11 -27.88 49.62
C ASN A 399 -24.27 -27.39 51.07
N GLU A 400 -25.31 -27.87 51.76
CA GLU A 400 -25.62 -27.53 53.16
C GLU A 400 -25.11 -28.63 54.12
N ASP A 401 -23.79 -28.80 54.23
CA ASP A 401 -23.16 -29.49 55.37
C ASP A 401 -21.68 -29.14 55.42
N ASP A 402 -21.32 -28.10 56.20
CA ASP A 402 -19.92 -27.86 56.61
C ASP A 402 -19.77 -26.84 57.78
N ASN A 403 -20.64 -26.91 58.80
CA ASN A 403 -20.29 -26.41 60.15
C ASN A 403 -21.24 -26.95 61.24
N CYS A 404 -21.05 -28.20 61.67
CA CYS A 404 -21.83 -28.81 62.75
C CYS A 404 -20.93 -29.67 63.64
N GLU A 405 -20.81 -29.30 64.93
CA GLU A 405 -20.18 -30.17 65.93
C GLU A 405 -21.15 -31.32 66.28
N TYR A 406 -20.66 -32.55 66.12
CA TYR A 406 -21.31 -33.77 66.59
C TYR A 406 -20.53 -34.34 67.77
N GLU A 407 -21.23 -35.03 68.67
CA GLU A 407 -20.65 -35.63 69.88
C GLU A 407 -20.96 -37.12 69.90
N GLU A 408 -19.93 -37.95 70.08
CA GLU A 408 -20.02 -39.41 70.12
C GLU A 408 -20.39 -39.88 71.53
N ILE A 409 -21.46 -40.66 71.64
CA ILE A 409 -21.90 -41.31 72.88
C ILE A 409 -22.09 -42.79 72.60
N TRP A 410 -21.56 -43.62 73.49
CA TRP A 410 -21.69 -45.08 73.44
C TRP A 410 -22.74 -45.54 74.46
N ASP A 411 -23.57 -46.50 74.10
CA ASP A 411 -24.50 -47.14 75.04
C ASP A 411 -23.83 -48.25 75.88
N ALA A 412 -24.59 -48.82 76.81
CA ALA A 412 -24.10 -49.88 77.71
C ALA A 412 -23.99 -51.26 77.03
N GLU A 413 -24.43 -51.39 75.78
CA GLU A 413 -24.38 -52.63 75.00
C GLU A 413 -23.26 -52.60 73.93
N GLY A 414 -22.63 -51.43 73.74
CA GLY A 414 -21.44 -51.24 72.91
C GLY A 414 -21.68 -50.55 71.58
N SER A 415 -22.84 -49.93 71.36
CA SER A 415 -23.16 -49.21 70.10
C SER A 415 -22.83 -47.72 70.20
N MET A 416 -22.24 -47.16 69.14
CA MET A 416 -21.92 -45.73 69.06
C MET A 416 -23.01 -44.93 68.34
N HIS A 417 -23.40 -43.80 68.92
CA HIS A 417 -24.35 -42.86 68.35
C HIS A 417 -23.80 -41.43 68.35
N LEU A 418 -23.99 -40.73 67.22
CA LEU A 418 -23.58 -39.34 67.01
C LEU A 418 -24.79 -38.40 67.18
N ILE A 419 -24.68 -37.40 68.06
CA ILE A 419 -25.76 -36.43 68.31
C ILE A 419 -25.29 -35.00 67.93
N LYS A 420 -26.17 -34.26 67.24
CA LYS A 420 -25.90 -32.92 66.69
C LYS A 420 -26.11 -31.83 67.75
N LYS A 421 -25.06 -31.05 68.03
CA LYS A 421 -25.06 -30.06 69.14
C LYS A 421 -25.76 -28.76 68.72
N THR A 422 -26.81 -28.35 69.45
CA THR A 422 -27.56 -27.09 69.15
C THR A 422 -27.12 -25.94 70.05
N LYS A 423 -26.61 -24.86 69.44
CA LYS A 423 -25.98 -23.73 70.14
C LYS A 423 -27.01 -22.61 70.36
N LYS A 424 -27.49 -22.43 71.60
CA LYS A 424 -28.39 -21.30 71.96
C LYS A 424 -27.63 -19.97 71.96
N VAL A 425 -28.28 -18.93 71.44
CA VAL A 425 -27.82 -17.54 71.55
C VAL A 425 -28.02 -17.05 72.99
N SER A 426 -27.01 -16.39 73.55
CA SER A 426 -27.12 -15.61 74.79
C SER A 426 -27.11 -14.11 74.48
N GLN A 427 -28.05 -13.37 75.06
CA GLN A 427 -28.07 -11.91 75.00
C GLN A 427 -27.09 -11.33 76.03
N THR A 428 -26.66 -10.09 75.83
CA THR A 428 -25.97 -9.31 76.87
C THR A 428 -26.63 -7.93 76.99
N SER A 429 -27.40 -7.75 78.06
CA SER A 429 -27.65 -6.47 78.71
C SER A 429 -26.64 -6.33 79.88
N LEU A 430 -26.41 -5.19 80.54
CA LEU A 430 -27.18 -3.95 80.73
C LEU A 430 -26.24 -2.73 80.75
N THR A 431 -26.78 -1.53 80.54
CA THR A 431 -26.75 -0.47 81.57
C THR A 431 -27.79 0.59 81.26
N GLU A 432 -28.50 1.06 82.29
CA GLU A 432 -29.54 2.09 82.17
C GLU A 432 -28.96 3.49 82.40
N GLY A 433 -29.63 4.50 81.83
CA GLY A 433 -29.33 5.91 82.05
C GLY A 433 -30.58 6.75 81.82
N SER A 434 -31.42 6.89 82.84
CA SER A 434 -32.72 7.56 82.73
C SER A 434 -32.62 9.06 82.99
N SER A 435 -33.09 9.87 82.04
CA SER A 435 -33.52 11.24 82.31
C SER A 435 -34.71 11.59 81.43
N VAL A 436 -35.79 12.03 82.06
CA VAL A 436 -37.00 12.53 81.40
C VAL A 436 -36.93 14.04 81.39
N GLU A 437 -37.10 14.70 80.24
CA GLU A 437 -37.77 16.00 80.25
C GLU A 437 -38.51 16.39 78.97
N ARG A 438 -39.29 17.46 79.11
CA ARG A 438 -40.39 17.91 78.24
C ARG A 438 -39.91 18.38 76.86
N GLY A 439 -40.72 18.11 75.84
CA GLY A 439 -40.67 18.84 74.57
C GLY A 439 -41.57 20.08 74.57
N ASN A 440 -41.58 20.82 73.46
CA ASN A 440 -42.72 21.64 73.03
C ASN A 440 -42.59 22.03 71.55
N ALA A 441 -43.71 22.07 70.84
CA ALA A 441 -43.78 22.63 69.48
C ALA A 441 -44.30 24.08 69.53
N VAL A 442 -43.63 25.01 68.83
CA VAL A 442 -44.08 26.40 68.70
C VAL A 442 -43.88 26.88 67.26
N MET A 443 -44.97 27.22 66.58
CA MET A 443 -44.93 28.08 65.40
C MET A 443 -44.75 29.55 65.80
N ARG A 444 -44.02 30.34 65.01
CA ARG A 444 -44.33 31.76 64.84
C ARG A 444 -44.03 32.27 63.43
N SER A 445 -44.39 33.52 63.16
CA SER A 445 -45.08 33.90 61.92
C SER A 445 -44.45 35.10 61.18
N LYS A 446 -45.01 35.41 60.00
CA LYS A 446 -44.61 36.48 59.07
C LYS A 446 -44.50 37.86 59.74
N VAL A 447 -43.60 38.69 59.19
CA VAL A 447 -43.66 40.17 59.26
C VAL A 447 -43.89 40.72 57.84
N ARG A 448 -44.54 41.88 57.72
CA ARG A 448 -45.03 42.47 56.45
C ARG A 448 -44.88 44.00 56.46
N LYS A 449 -44.52 44.57 55.30
CA LYS A 449 -44.85 45.94 54.82
C LYS A 449 -45.13 45.79 53.31
N GLN A 450 -46.19 46.27 52.63
CA GLN A 450 -47.10 47.44 52.76
C GLN A 450 -46.39 48.78 52.52
N THR A 451 -46.90 49.73 51.71
CA THR A 451 -48.15 49.88 50.88
C THR A 451 -47.94 51.10 49.96
N ALA A 452 -48.70 51.46 48.91
CA ALA A 452 -49.74 50.88 48.01
C ALA A 452 -50.23 52.07 47.10
N PRO A 453 -51.19 51.94 46.16
CA PRO A 453 -51.87 50.78 45.55
C PRO A 453 -51.39 50.61 44.08
N GLU A 454 -52.08 50.67 42.93
CA GLU A 454 -53.49 50.63 42.39
C GLU A 454 -53.34 50.25 40.86
N VAL A 455 -54.28 50.04 39.93
CA VAL A 455 -55.76 50.18 39.75
C VAL A 455 -56.29 48.94 38.95
N ASP A 456 -57.58 48.91 38.59
CA ASP A 456 -58.29 47.78 37.95
C ASP A 456 -58.04 47.52 36.44
N GLY A 457 -58.30 46.27 36.04
CA GLY A 457 -58.42 45.82 34.64
C GLY A 457 -58.59 44.30 34.53
N SER A 458 -59.83 43.79 34.48
CA SER A 458 -60.15 42.36 34.57
C SER A 458 -60.08 41.58 33.24
N ASN A 459 -59.57 40.35 33.24
CA ASN A 459 -60.38 39.12 32.99
C ASN A 459 -59.58 37.79 32.88
N ALA A 460 -60.23 36.72 33.35
CA ALA A 460 -60.11 35.29 32.98
C ALA A 460 -58.74 34.61 32.79
N ASP A 461 -58.44 33.64 33.66
CA ASP A 461 -57.36 32.65 33.49
C ASP A 461 -57.63 31.65 32.34
N VAL A 462 -56.60 31.37 31.54
CA VAL A 462 -56.43 30.09 30.82
C VAL A 462 -54.99 29.60 31.01
N SER A 463 -54.80 28.68 31.96
CA SER A 463 -53.49 28.25 32.46
C SER A 463 -52.83 27.17 31.58
N ILE A 464 -52.29 27.57 30.42
CA ILE A 464 -51.47 26.68 29.59
C ILE A 464 -50.13 26.38 30.28
N HIS A 465 -49.94 25.13 30.70
CA HIS A 465 -48.71 24.62 31.32
C HIS A 465 -47.52 24.60 30.31
N ILE A 466 -46.77 25.70 30.22
CA ILE A 466 -45.50 25.71 29.47
C ILE A 466 -44.40 25.00 30.29
N GLY A 467 -44.31 23.68 30.10
CA GLY A 467 -43.28 22.83 30.68
C GLY A 467 -41.86 23.22 30.26
N SER A 468 -40.91 23.16 31.20
CA SER A 468 -39.59 23.81 31.13
C SER A 468 -38.52 23.09 30.28
N SER A 469 -38.85 22.70 29.04
CA SER A 469 -37.94 21.97 28.14
C SER A 469 -36.76 22.81 27.59
N ALA A 470 -36.93 24.12 27.41
CA ALA A 470 -35.96 24.96 26.69
C ALA A 470 -34.58 25.14 27.38
N ARG A 471 -34.49 25.05 28.72
CA ARG A 471 -33.22 25.26 29.45
C ARG A 471 -32.22 24.11 29.30
N THR A 472 -32.70 22.87 29.27
CA THR A 472 -31.82 21.68 29.16
C THR A 472 -31.19 21.57 27.77
N ASN A 473 -31.96 21.89 26.72
CA ASN A 473 -31.48 21.79 25.34
C ASN A 473 -30.39 22.83 25.01
N ARG A 474 -30.53 24.08 25.50
CA ARG A 474 -29.46 25.10 25.42
C ARG A 474 -28.17 24.67 26.13
N SER A 475 -28.26 23.88 27.21
CA SER A 475 -27.07 23.35 27.91
C SER A 475 -26.37 22.26 27.09
N LYS A 476 -27.13 21.28 26.56
CA LYS A 476 -26.58 20.24 25.66
C LYS A 476 -25.92 20.84 24.42
N ALA A 477 -26.58 21.80 23.76
CA ALA A 477 -26.05 22.50 22.60
C ALA A 477 -24.72 23.21 22.90
N LYS A 478 -24.63 23.95 24.01
CA LYS A 478 -23.38 24.57 24.46
C LYS A 478 -22.27 23.54 24.70
N MET A 479 -22.58 22.39 25.30
CA MET A 479 -21.59 21.32 25.51
C MET A 479 -21.08 20.74 24.17
N VAL A 480 -21.94 20.55 23.18
CA VAL A 480 -21.54 20.09 21.83
C VAL A 480 -20.65 21.12 21.14
N VAL A 481 -21.03 22.40 21.14
CA VAL A 481 -20.21 23.48 20.57
C VAL A 481 -18.83 23.56 21.22
N TRP A 482 -18.73 23.46 22.56
CA TRP A 482 -17.44 23.43 23.25
C TRP A 482 -16.58 22.20 22.89
N ARG A 483 -17.18 21.04 22.64
CA ARG A 483 -16.45 19.87 22.11
C ARG A 483 -15.95 20.11 20.70
N LEU A 484 -16.77 20.65 19.80
CA LEU A 484 -16.39 20.96 18.41
C LEU A 484 -15.26 22.00 18.36
N VAL A 485 -15.31 23.06 19.16
CA VAL A 485 -14.23 24.07 19.25
C VAL A 485 -12.94 23.46 19.82
N ARG A 486 -13.03 22.60 20.84
CA ARG A 486 -11.89 21.86 21.41
C ARG A 486 -11.28 20.89 20.39
N ALA A 487 -12.12 20.23 19.61
CA ALA A 487 -11.71 19.30 18.56
C ALA A 487 -11.00 20.01 17.41
N LEU A 488 -11.60 21.09 16.89
CA LEU A 488 -11.02 21.93 15.85
C LEU A 488 -9.64 22.48 16.26
N ARG A 489 -9.48 22.94 17.51
CA ARG A 489 -8.17 23.38 18.03
C ARG A 489 -7.12 22.25 18.05
N ALA A 490 -7.51 21.05 18.46
CA ALA A 490 -6.60 19.90 18.46
C ALA A 490 -6.20 19.50 17.02
N LEU A 491 -7.16 19.45 16.09
CA LEU A 491 -6.89 19.18 14.67
C LEU A 491 -5.98 20.23 14.03
N ILE A 492 -6.21 21.52 14.30
CA ILE A 492 -5.32 22.62 13.85
C ILE A 492 -3.91 22.44 14.41
N THR A 493 -3.76 22.06 15.68
CA THR A 493 -2.44 21.83 16.29
C THR A 493 -1.72 20.62 15.69
N ILE A 494 -2.44 19.53 15.39
CA ILE A 494 -1.89 18.34 14.72
C ILE A 494 -1.44 18.69 13.30
N ALA A 495 -2.28 19.41 12.54
CA ALA A 495 -1.98 19.84 11.18
C ALA A 495 -0.81 20.84 11.13
N ALA A 496 -0.74 21.81 12.06
CA ALA A 496 0.32 22.81 12.10
C ALA A 496 1.73 22.23 12.31
N PHE A 497 1.85 21.02 12.87
CA PHE A 497 3.11 20.27 12.93
C PHE A 497 3.30 19.34 11.73
N ASN A 498 2.26 18.58 11.37
CA ASN A 498 2.39 17.48 10.41
C ASN A 498 2.27 17.88 8.95
N VAL A 499 1.55 18.95 8.61
CA VAL A 499 1.49 19.45 7.22
C VAL A 499 2.85 19.99 6.78
N PRO A 500 3.57 20.82 7.57
CA PRO A 500 4.96 21.19 7.24
C PRO A 500 5.90 19.99 7.11
N LEU A 501 5.77 18.97 7.97
CA LEU A 501 6.57 17.74 7.87
C LEU A 501 6.29 16.97 6.57
N TYR A 502 5.02 16.78 6.21
CA TYR A 502 4.62 16.16 4.94
C TYR A 502 5.15 16.94 3.74
N VAL A 503 4.96 18.26 3.73
CA VAL A 503 5.44 19.16 2.68
C VAL A 503 6.96 19.09 2.54
N LEU A 504 7.71 19.07 3.67
CA LEU A 504 9.16 18.87 3.64
C LEU A 504 9.56 17.50 3.07
N LEU A 505 8.85 16.42 3.41
CA LEU A 505 9.11 15.07 2.88
C LEU A 505 8.77 14.95 1.38
N VAL A 506 7.81 15.72 0.88
CA VAL A 506 7.48 15.82 -0.55
C VAL A 506 8.55 16.63 -1.30
N PHE A 507 8.87 17.85 -0.86
CA PHE A 507 9.86 18.70 -1.53
C PHE A 507 11.30 18.16 -1.43
N LYS A 508 11.65 17.42 -0.36
CA LYS A 508 12.94 16.70 -0.20
C LYS A 508 13.28 15.82 -1.41
N ASP A 509 12.26 15.19 -1.98
CA ASP A 509 12.41 14.21 -3.05
C ASP A 509 12.10 14.82 -4.42
N TRP A 510 11.17 15.79 -4.51
CA TRP A 510 10.83 16.47 -5.76
C TRP A 510 11.88 17.49 -6.23
N ILE A 511 12.64 18.13 -5.33
CA ILE A 511 13.68 19.08 -5.75
C ILE A 511 14.94 18.32 -6.19
N ASP A 512 15.48 18.67 -7.36
CA ASP A 512 16.81 18.19 -7.81
C ASP A 512 17.94 18.83 -6.99
N LYS A 513 19.01 18.06 -6.74
CA LYS A 513 20.14 18.41 -5.87
C LYS A 513 21.42 18.71 -6.66
#